data_AF-A0A5R2NAD9-F1
#
_entry.id   AF-A0A5R2NAD9-F1
#
_cell.length_a   1.000
_cell.length_b   1.000
_cell.length_c   1.000
_cell.angle_alpha   90.00
_cell.angle_beta   90.00
_cell.angle_gamma   90.00
#
_symmetry.space_group_name_H-M   'P 1'
#
loop_
_entity.id
_entity.type
_entity.pdbx_description
1 polymer ?
#
loop_
_entity_poly.entity_id
_entity_poly.type
_entity_poly.pdbx_seq_one_letter_code
_entity_poly.pdbx_strand_id
1 'polypeptide(L)'
;SETAFFVKDVMSPKGCVSIVMKEGVKSDDIDTHTKTSTIRLHSAATGTDGKFLKPDEMLSMEGEPGHQDLCDLEQAFVLKAIREDLDLTRHMDDAVRSLAVCLAADESVRSGAAVKL
;
A
#
# COMPACT_ATOMS: atom_id res chain seq x y z
N SER A 1 6.57 -18.99 3.78
CA SER A 1 5.74 -18.21 4.72
C SER A 1 4.30 -18.63 4.50
N GLU A 2 3.65 -19.28 5.46
CA GLU A 2 2.31 -19.87 5.29
C GLU A 2 1.17 -18.88 5.61
N THR A 3 1.49 -17.68 6.10
CA THR A 3 0.47 -16.67 6.46
C THR A 3 1.08 -15.26 6.51
N ALA A 4 1.77 -14.83 5.45
CA ALA A 4 2.18 -13.42 5.33
C ALA A 4 1.06 -12.64 4.62
N PHE A 5 0.04 -12.22 5.37
CA PHE A 5 -0.86 -11.18 4.90
C PHE A 5 -0.30 -9.83 5.35
N PHE A 6 -0.20 -8.89 4.42
CA PHE A 6 0.25 -7.53 4.70
C PHE A 6 -0.74 -6.85 5.65
N VAL A 7 -0.52 -6.92 6.96
CA VAL A 7 -1.20 -6.04 7.91
C VAL A 7 -0.57 -4.65 7.75
N LYS A 8 -1.10 -3.89 6.80
CA LYS A 8 -0.78 -2.48 6.60
C LYS A 8 -1.76 -1.66 7.43
N ASP A 9 -1.46 -1.58 8.71
CA ASP A 9 -2.21 -0.74 9.64
C ASP A 9 -1.57 0.65 9.70
N VAL A 10 -2.38 1.67 9.46
CA VAL A 10 -2.01 3.06 9.69
C VAL A 10 -2.82 3.56 10.88
N MET A 11 -2.14 3.96 11.94
CA MET A 11 -2.73 4.41 13.20
C MET A 11 -2.57 5.92 13.37
N SER A 12 -3.60 6.59 13.88
CA SER A 12 -3.59 8.03 14.19
C SER A 12 -4.44 8.31 15.43
N PRO A 13 -4.37 9.53 16.02
CA PRO A 13 -5.27 9.92 17.11
C PRO A 13 -6.76 9.91 16.72
N LYS A 14 -7.09 9.91 15.42
CA LYS A 14 -8.48 9.88 14.93
C LYS A 14 -9.01 8.47 14.70
N GLY A 15 -8.18 7.45 14.87
CA GLY A 15 -8.50 6.04 14.59
C GLY A 15 -7.47 5.40 13.68
N CYS A 16 -7.83 4.29 13.05
CA CYS A 16 -6.93 3.51 12.22
C CYS A 16 -7.55 3.04 10.91
N VAL A 17 -6.68 2.71 9.98
CA VAL A 17 -7.01 2.14 8.67
C VAL A 17 -6.22 0.86 8.50
N SER A 18 -6.90 -0.22 8.14
CA SER A 18 -6.31 -1.55 7.93
C SER A 18 -6.72 -2.08 6.57
N ILE A 19 -5.76 -2.63 5.83
CA ILE A 19 -6.09 -3.47 4.66
C ILE A 19 -6.50 -4.85 5.19
N VAL A 20 -7.70 -5.29 4.82
CA VAL A 20 -8.27 -6.57 5.26
C VAL A 20 -8.61 -7.44 4.04
N MET A 21 -8.06 -8.66 4.03
CA MET A 21 -8.33 -9.66 3.00
C MET A 21 -9.46 -10.58 3.46
N LYS A 22 -10.28 -11.08 2.53
CA LYS A 22 -11.27 -12.13 2.82
C LYS A 22 -10.53 -13.44 3.15
N GLU A 23 -11.11 -14.26 4.03
CA GLU A 23 -10.53 -15.57 4.39
C GLU A 23 -10.48 -16.51 3.16
N GLY A 24 -9.44 -17.34 3.07
CA GLY A 24 -9.28 -18.36 2.02
C GLY A 24 -8.44 -17.95 0.81
N VAL A 25 -7.82 -16.77 0.83
CA VAL A 25 -6.99 -16.29 -0.26
C VAL A 25 -5.55 -16.78 -0.10
N LYS A 26 -4.96 -17.33 -1.18
CA LYS A 26 -3.62 -17.90 -1.14
C LYS A 26 -2.54 -16.83 -1.26
N SER A 27 -1.51 -16.94 -0.44
CA SER A 27 -0.38 -16.02 -0.41
C SER A 27 0.58 -16.16 -1.61
N ASP A 28 0.38 -17.11 -2.52
CA ASP A 28 1.20 -17.32 -3.73
C ASP A 28 0.46 -16.95 -5.02
N ASP A 29 -0.78 -16.45 -4.93
CA ASP A 29 -1.58 -15.99 -6.06
C ASP A 29 -1.21 -14.55 -6.44
N ILE A 30 -0.72 -14.36 -7.66
CA ILE A 30 -0.25 -13.07 -8.19
C ILE A 30 -1.39 -12.04 -8.25
N ASP A 31 -2.61 -12.48 -8.57
CA ASP A 31 -3.77 -11.58 -8.64
C ASP A 31 -4.19 -11.09 -7.26
N THR A 32 -3.97 -11.91 -6.23
CA THR A 32 -4.19 -11.54 -4.83
C THR A 32 -3.22 -10.46 -4.37
N HIS A 33 -1.94 -10.56 -4.73
CA HIS A 33 -0.91 -9.57 -4.33
C HIS A 33 -1.11 -8.19 -4.95
N THR A 34 -1.86 -8.14 -6.05
CA THR A 34 -2.10 -6.91 -6.79
C THR A 34 -3.23 -6.08 -6.19
N LYS A 35 -4.09 -6.69 -5.36
CA LYS A 35 -5.36 -6.08 -4.92
C LYS A 35 -5.33 -5.68 -3.46
N THR A 36 -5.79 -4.47 -3.19
CA THR A 36 -6.05 -3.96 -1.84
C THR A 36 -7.27 -4.68 -1.22
N SER A 37 -8.22 -5.13 -2.05
CA SER A 37 -9.45 -5.82 -1.65
C SER A 37 -10.41 -4.96 -0.83
N THR A 38 -10.16 -4.80 0.47
CA THR A 38 -11.06 -4.05 1.36
C THR A 38 -10.25 -3.28 2.38
N ILE A 39 -10.62 -2.01 2.58
CA ILE A 39 -10.03 -1.16 3.60
C ILE A 39 -11.03 -1.06 4.75
N ARG A 40 -10.61 -1.48 5.95
CA ARG A 40 -11.35 -1.24 7.18
C ARG A 40 -10.92 0.08 7.78
N LEU A 41 -11.86 1.01 7.94
CA LEU A 41 -11.68 2.28 8.61
C LEU A 41 -12.34 2.23 9.99
N HIS A 42 -11.54 2.42 11.03
CA HIS A 42 -11.99 2.53 12.41
C HIS A 42 -11.86 3.97 12.91
N SER A 43 -12.91 4.50 13.54
CA SER A 43 -12.89 5.83 14.15
C SER A 43 -12.68 5.76 15.65
N ALA A 44 -11.73 6.53 16.18
CA ALA A 44 -11.48 6.62 17.62
C ALA A 44 -12.51 7.49 18.38
N ALA A 45 -13.53 8.03 17.71
CA ALA A 45 -14.50 8.92 18.34
C ALA A 45 -15.38 8.16 19.34
N THR A 46 -15.39 8.60 20.60
CA THR A 46 -16.18 7.99 21.68
C THR A 46 -17.21 8.95 22.27
N GLY A 47 -18.31 8.39 22.77
CA GLY A 47 -19.35 9.11 23.49
C GLY A 47 -18.99 9.33 24.95
N THR A 48 -19.89 10.00 25.67
CA THR A 48 -19.72 10.28 27.11
C THR A 48 -19.69 9.03 27.99
N ASP A 49 -20.17 7.89 27.47
CA ASP A 49 -20.11 6.58 28.11
C ASP A 49 -18.85 5.78 27.74
N GLY A 50 -17.92 6.39 27.00
CA GLY A 50 -16.68 5.77 26.53
C GLY A 50 -16.86 4.80 25.36
N LYS A 51 -18.07 4.61 24.84
CA LYS A 51 -18.31 3.72 23.69
C LYS A 51 -18.02 4.42 22.38
N PHE A 52 -17.57 3.66 21.38
CA PHE A 52 -17.37 4.18 20.04
C PHE A 52 -18.67 4.72 19.44
N LEU A 53 -18.59 5.91 18.86
CA LEU A 53 -19.73 6.59 18.24
C LEU A 53 -20.05 6.04 16.84
N LYS A 54 -19.09 5.37 16.20
CA LYS A 54 -19.22 4.85 14.85
C LYS A 54 -18.76 3.39 14.80
N PRO A 55 -19.46 2.52 14.06
CA PRO A 55 -18.92 1.21 13.73
C PRO A 55 -17.77 1.35 12.72
N ASP A 56 -17.03 0.25 12.53
CA ASP A 56 -16.05 0.16 11.46
C ASP A 56 -16.74 0.30 10.09
N GLU A 57 -16.10 1.02 9.20
CA GLU A 57 -16.51 1.17 7.81
C GLU A 57 -15.65 0.27 6.91
N MET A 58 -16.29 -0.46 6.00
CA MET A 58 -15.62 -1.35 5.05
C MET A 58 -15.69 -0.73 3.67
N LEU A 59 -14.57 -0.18 3.21
CA LEU A 59 -14.44 0.40 1.88
C LEU A 59 -14.02 -0.69 0.89
N SER A 60 -14.91 -1.04 -0.02
CA SER A 60 -14.64 -2.02 -1.08
C SER A 60 -13.79 -1.40 -2.18
N MET A 61 -12.70 -2.06 -2.55
CA MET A 61 -11.88 -1.69 -3.72
C MET A 61 -12.30 -2.52 -4.95
N GLU A 62 -13.60 -2.76 -5.09
CA GLU A 62 -14.15 -3.47 -6.24
C GLU A 62 -13.84 -2.72 -7.55
N GLY A 63 -13.40 -3.47 -8.56
CA GLY A 63 -12.95 -2.90 -9.84
C GLY A 63 -11.44 -2.62 -9.90
N GLU A 64 -10.67 -2.98 -8.88
CA GLU A 64 -9.21 -2.99 -8.99
C GLU A 64 -8.73 -3.85 -10.17
N PRO A 65 -7.76 -3.35 -10.96
CA PRO A 65 -7.18 -4.10 -12.07
C PRO A 65 -6.57 -5.42 -11.58
N GLY A 66 -6.63 -6.45 -12.44
CA GLY A 66 -5.80 -7.64 -12.25
C GLY A 66 -4.32 -7.33 -12.48
N HIS A 67 -3.46 -8.32 -12.23
CA HIS A 67 -2.03 -8.14 -12.47
C HIS A 67 -1.73 -7.81 -13.94
N GLN A 68 -2.37 -8.53 -14.88
CA GLN A 68 -2.17 -8.29 -16.31
C GLN A 68 -2.66 -6.89 -16.72
N ASP A 69 -3.79 -6.44 -16.19
CA ASP A 69 -4.34 -5.11 -16.49
C ASP A 69 -3.39 -4.00 -16.03
N LEU A 70 -2.72 -4.17 -14.88
CA LEU A 70 -1.65 -3.26 -14.45
C LEU A 70 -0.46 -3.27 -15.41
N CYS A 71 0.03 -4.44 -15.82
CA CYS A 71 1.11 -4.53 -16.80
C CYS A 71 0.75 -3.85 -18.13
N ASP A 72 -0.50 -3.96 -18.57
CA ASP A 72 -0.98 -3.33 -19.79
C ASP A 72 -1.05 -1.80 -19.65
N LEU A 73 -1.50 -1.30 -18.49
CA LEU A 73 -1.50 0.14 -18.18
C LEU A 73 -0.09 0.72 -18.10
N GLU A 74 0.86 0.00 -17.49
CA GLU A 74 2.27 0.39 -17.44
C GLU A 74 2.89 0.48 -18.84
N GLN A 75 2.67 -0.53 -19.68
CA GLN A 75 3.16 -0.54 -21.06
C GLN A 75 2.53 0.58 -21.89
N ALA A 76 1.23 0.82 -21.73
CA ALA A 76 0.54 1.92 -22.40
C ALA A 76 1.12 3.29 -21.99
N PHE A 77 1.43 3.47 -20.70
CA PHE A 77 2.06 4.69 -20.20
C PHE A 77 3.46 4.89 -20.77
N VAL A 78 4.29 3.84 -20.83
CA VAL A 78 5.64 3.91 -21.43
C VAL A 78 5.55 4.27 -22.92
N LEU A 79 4.65 3.63 -23.66
CA LEU A 79 4.43 3.95 -25.07
C LEU A 79 4.01 5.42 -25.28
N LYS A 80 3.14 5.92 -24.39
CA LYS A 80 2.71 7.31 -24.40
C LYS A 80 3.88 8.26 -24.15
N ALA A 81 4.71 7.98 -23.13
CA ALA A 81 5.87 8.78 -22.79
C ALA A 81 6.85 8.90 -23.98
N ILE A 82 7.07 7.80 -24.70
CA ILE A 82 7.93 7.78 -25.89
C ILE A 82 7.34 8.62 -27.04
N ARG A 83 6.03 8.48 -27.29
CA ARG A 83 5.36 9.16 -28.42
C ARG A 83 5.17 10.65 -28.21
N GLU A 84 4.94 11.05 -26.97
CA GLU A 84 4.58 12.42 -26.59
C GLU A 84 5.74 13.19 -25.95
N ASP A 85 6.92 12.55 -25.80
CA ASP A 85 8.10 13.13 -25.13
C ASP A 85 7.77 13.68 -23.73
N LEU A 86 7.10 12.84 -22.92
CA LEU A 86 6.68 13.25 -21.58
C LEU A 86 7.89 13.42 -20.66
N ASP A 87 7.87 14.48 -19.85
CA ASP A 87 8.87 14.67 -18.80
C ASP A 87 8.73 13.62 -17.69
N LEU A 88 9.74 12.76 -17.57
CA LEU A 88 9.81 11.70 -16.56
C LEU A 88 10.77 12.04 -15.41
N THR A 89 11.21 13.29 -15.26
CA THR A 89 12.17 13.71 -14.21
C THR A 89 11.73 13.22 -12.83
N ARG A 90 10.46 13.47 -12.46
CA ARG A 90 9.93 12.99 -11.18
C ARG A 90 9.97 11.46 -11.05
N HIS A 91 9.66 10.71 -12.11
CA HIS A 91 9.69 9.24 -12.09
C HIS A 91 11.12 8.73 -11.83
N MET A 92 12.11 9.35 -12.48
CA MET A 92 13.53 9.01 -12.27
C MET A 92 13.99 9.36 -10.85
N ASP A 93 13.60 10.53 -10.34
CA ASP A 93 13.91 10.94 -8.96
C ASP A 93 13.26 10.02 -7.93
N ASP A 94 12.02 9.59 -8.16
CA ASP A 94 11.30 8.64 -7.31
C ASP A 94 12.02 7.27 -7.30
N ALA A 95 12.52 6.81 -8.46
CA ALA A 95 13.27 5.55 -8.56
C ALA A 95 14.56 5.59 -7.73
N VAL A 96 15.36 6.66 -7.85
CA VAL A 96 16.61 6.83 -7.06
C VAL A 96 16.30 6.96 -5.56
N ARG A 97 15.24 7.71 -5.19
CA ARG A 97 14.82 7.85 -3.79
C ARG A 97 14.39 6.52 -3.18
N SER A 98 13.71 5.65 -3.94
CA SER A 98 13.33 4.32 -3.44
C SER A 98 14.56 3.47 -3.11
N LEU A 99 15.62 3.55 -3.91
CA LEU A 99 16.90 2.89 -3.62
C LEU A 99 17.55 3.44 -2.34
N ALA A 100 17.51 4.77 -2.13
CA ALA A 100 18.03 5.38 -0.91
C ALA A 100 17.34 4.84 0.35
N VAL A 101 16.02 4.60 0.29
CA VAL A 101 15.27 3.96 1.39
C VAL A 101 15.76 2.54 1.64
N CYS A 102 15.96 1.74 0.60
CA CYS A 102 16.48 0.37 0.73
C CYS A 102 17.88 0.34 1.37
N LEU A 103 18.76 1.26 0.97
CA LEU A 103 20.12 1.36 1.53
C LEU A 103 20.10 1.83 2.99
N ALA A 104 19.26 2.82 3.32
CA ALA A 104 19.09 3.28 4.70
C ALA A 104 18.53 2.16 5.61
N ALA A 105 17.65 1.31 5.09
CA ALA A 105 17.16 0.15 5.82
C ALA A 105 18.27 -0.87 6.09
N ASP A 106 19.12 -1.20 5.10
CA ASP A 106 20.27 -2.09 5.29
C ASP A 106 21.27 -1.51 6.31
N GLU A 107 21.58 -0.22 6.22
CA GLU A 107 22.44 0.48 7.18
C GLU A 107 21.84 0.45 8.60
N SER A 108 20.54 0.69 8.73
CA SER A 108 19.84 0.64 10.01
C SER A 108 19.94 -0.73 10.67
N VAL A 109 19.79 -1.81 9.89
CA VAL A 109 19.94 -3.18 10.39
C VAL A 109 21.36 -3.45 10.89
N ARG A 110 22.38 -3.00 10.15
CA ARG A 110 23.79 -3.23 10.53
C ARG A 110 24.22 -2.41 11.75
N SER A 111 23.74 -1.17 11.84
CA SER A 111 24.13 -0.22 12.90
C SER A 111 23.27 -0.33 14.15
N GLY A 112 22.05 -0.86 14.04
CA GLY A 112 21.05 -0.84 15.10
C GLY A 112 20.47 0.56 15.38
N ALA A 113 20.71 1.54 14.50
CA ALA A 113 20.29 2.93 14.66
C ALA A 113 19.32 3.36 13.55
N ALA A 114 18.50 4.38 13.84
CA ALA A 114 17.65 5.00 12.83
C ALA A 114 18.49 5.85 11.86
N VAL A 115 18.25 5.70 10.56
CA VAL A 115 18.93 6.47 9.50
C VAL A 115 17.99 7.55 8.98
N LYS A 116 18.51 8.78 8.85
CA LYS A 116 17.75 9.93 8.33
C LYS A 116 18.06 10.15 6.85
N LEU A 117 17.01 10.26 6.04
CA LEU A 117 17.05 10.61 4.62
C LEU A 117 16.62 12.06 4.39
#